data_AF-A0A4C9G2Q5-F1
#
_entry.id   AF-A0A4C9G2Q5-F1
#
_cell.length_a   1.000
_cell.length_b   1.000
_cell.length_c   1.000
_cell.angle_alpha   90.00
_cell.angle_beta   90.00
_cell.angle_gamma   90.00
#
_symmetry.space_group_name_H-M   'P 1'
#
loop_
_entity.id
_entity.type
_entity.pdbx_description
1 polymer ?
#
loop_
_entity_poly.entity_id
_entity_poly.type
_entity_poly.pdbx_seq_one_letter_code
_entity_poly.pdbx_strand_id
1 'polypeptide(L)'
;MKESNQRWCSDGFEFCCDNGERLRVTFALDCCDREALHWAVTTGGFNSETVQDVMLGAVERRFGNDLPSSPVEWLTDNGSCYRANETRQFARM
;
A
#
# COMPACT_ATOMS: atom_id res chain seq x y z
N MET A 1 22.53 -0.83 10.06
CA MET A 1 21.23 -1.51 9.85
C MET A 1 20.34 -0.56 9.08
N LYS A 2 19.44 -1.04 8.22
CA LYS A 2 18.33 -0.18 7.75
C LYS A 2 17.39 0.02 8.94
N GLU A 3 16.85 1.23 9.09
CA GLU A 3 15.86 1.53 10.13
C GLU A 3 14.45 1.37 9.55
N SER A 4 13.48 1.06 10.42
CA SER A 4 12.06 1.08 10.05
C SER A 4 11.66 2.47 9.54
N ASN A 5 10.59 2.55 8.75
CA ASN A 5 10.08 3.81 8.16
C ASN A 5 10.99 4.48 7.12
N GLN A 6 12.05 3.84 6.64
CA GLN A 6 12.81 4.37 5.49
C GLN A 6 12.19 3.94 4.16
N ARG A 7 11.80 2.68 4.04
CA ARG A 7 11.22 2.10 2.82
C ARG A 7 10.07 1.19 3.14
N TRP A 8 8.95 1.42 2.48
CA TRP A 8 7.81 0.52 2.49
C TRP A 8 7.63 -0.06 1.09
N CYS A 9 7.18 -1.30 1.01
CA CYS A 9 6.83 -1.93 -0.26
C CYS A 9 5.33 -2.24 -0.29
N SER A 10 4.74 -2.07 -1.46
CA SER A 10 3.34 -2.38 -1.71
C SER A 10 3.22 -3.27 -2.93
N ASP A 11 2.33 -4.24 -2.82
CA ASP A 11 2.03 -5.20 -3.88
C ASP A 11 0.56 -5.66 -3.75
N GLY A 12 0.11 -6.46 -4.71
CA GLY A 12 -1.21 -7.06 -4.68
C GLY A 12 -1.21 -8.53 -5.08
N PHE A 13 -2.14 -9.28 -4.51
CA PHE A 13 -2.39 -10.67 -4.89
C PHE A 13 -3.88 -10.96 -4.99
N GLU A 14 -4.21 -12.05 -5.69
CA GLU A 14 -5.57 -12.49 -5.88
C GLU A 14 -5.73 -13.94 -5.42
N PHE A 15 -6.85 -14.26 -4.79
CA PHE A 15 -7.22 -15.63 -4.44
C PHE A 15 -8.72 -15.88 -4.63
N CYS A 16 -9.08 -17.14 -4.86
CA CYS A 16 -10.46 -17.59 -4.96
C CYS A 16 -10.97 -18.04 -3.59
N CYS A 17 -12.18 -17.63 -3.24
CA CYS A 17 -12.92 -18.11 -2.08
C CYS A 17 -13.74 -19.35 -2.43
N ASP A 18 -14.13 -20.11 -1.41
CA ASP A 18 -14.92 -21.34 -1.57
C ASP A 18 -16.30 -21.11 -2.20
N ASN A 19 -16.84 -19.89 -2.06
CA ASN A 19 -18.09 -19.46 -2.69
C ASN A 19 -17.94 -19.08 -4.18
N GLY A 20 -16.74 -19.22 -4.75
CA GLY A 20 -16.41 -18.87 -6.13
C GLY A 20 -16.05 -17.40 -6.36
N GLU A 21 -16.13 -16.54 -5.35
CA GLU A 21 -15.68 -15.14 -5.46
C GLU A 21 -14.16 -15.05 -5.56
N ARG A 22 -13.67 -14.05 -6.29
CA ARG A 22 -12.24 -13.72 -6.36
C ARG A 22 -12.00 -12.45 -5.57
N LEU A 23 -11.13 -12.54 -4.57
CA LEU A 23 -10.69 -11.40 -3.77
C LEU A 23 -9.31 -10.97 -4.23
N ARG A 24 -9.15 -9.65 -4.34
CA ARG A 24 -7.88 -8.99 -4.63
C ARG A 24 -7.48 -8.18 -3.42
N VAL A 25 -6.27 -8.40 -2.94
CA VAL A 25 -5.71 -7.73 -1.78
C VAL A 25 -4.58 -6.84 -2.25
N THR A 26 -4.63 -5.57 -1.88
CA THR A 26 -3.50 -4.65 -1.97
C THR A 26 -2.98 -4.44 -0.56
N PHE A 27 -1.67 -4.49 -0.35
CA PHE A 27 -1.07 -4.38 0.98
C PHE A 27 0.21 -3.56 0.95
N ALA A 28 0.59 -3.03 2.12
CA ALA A 28 1.86 -2.35 2.34
C ALA A 28 2.61 -2.95 3.52
N LEU A 29 3.92 -3.16 3.35
CA LEU A 29 4.82 -3.68 4.38
C LEU A 29 5.97 -2.70 4.64
N ASP A 30 6.47 -2.67 5.87
CA ASP A 30 7.77 -2.07 6.15
C ASP A 30 8.90 -3.02 5.70
N CYS A 31 9.81 -2.54 4.86
CA CYS A 31 10.89 -3.37 4.32
C CYS A 31 11.93 -3.78 5.37
N CYS A 32 11.99 -3.10 6.53
CA CYS A 32 12.96 -3.38 7.58
C CYS A 32 12.56 -4.60 8.42
N ASP A 33 11.36 -4.55 9.00
CA ASP A 33 10.86 -5.55 9.96
C ASP A 33 9.79 -6.48 9.39
N ARG A 34 9.34 -6.23 8.15
CA ARG A 34 8.26 -6.96 7.46
C ARG A 34 6.90 -6.84 8.13
N GLU A 35 6.69 -5.83 8.98
CA GLU A 35 5.36 -5.56 9.52
C GLU A 35 4.38 -5.24 8.39
N ALA A 36 3.20 -5.87 8.44
CA ALA A 36 2.07 -5.48 7.60
C ALA A 36 1.43 -4.20 8.14
N LEU A 37 1.71 -3.09 7.45
CA LEU A 37 1.25 -1.76 7.83
C LEU A 37 -0.25 -1.63 7.60
N HIS A 38 -0.70 -1.95 6.39
CA HIS A 38 -2.11 -1.88 6.03
C HIS A 38 -2.44 -2.74 4.81
N TRP A 39 -3.73 -3.02 4.62
CA TRP A 39 -4.23 -3.72 3.46
C TRP A 39 -5.70 -3.37 3.18
N ALA A 40 -6.08 -3.48 1.92
CA ALA A 40 -7.47 -3.35 1.47
C ALA A 40 -7.83 -4.55 0.60
N VAL A 41 -9.11 -4.94 0.64
CA VAL A 41 -9.63 -6.11 -0.08
C VAL A 41 -10.79 -5.68 -0.96
N THR A 42 -10.76 -6.08 -2.23
CA THR A 42 -11.83 -5.80 -3.17
C THR A 42 -12.25 -7.06 -3.92
N THR A 43 -13.52 -7.11 -4.33
CA THR A 43 -14.03 -8.11 -5.30
C THR A 43 -13.84 -7.63 -6.75
N GLY A 44 -13.67 -6.31 -6.94
CA GLY A 44 -13.35 -5.66 -8.21
C GLY A 44 -11.87 -5.78 -8.59
N GLY A 45 -11.43 -5.08 -9.63
CA GLY A 45 -10.03 -5.05 -10.06
C GLY A 45 -9.13 -4.20 -9.17
N PHE A 46 -7.81 -4.32 -9.36
CA PHE A 46 -6.85 -3.39 -8.76
C PHE A 46 -7.05 -1.99 -9.36
N ASN A 47 -7.41 -1.01 -8.53
CA ASN A 47 -7.61 0.37 -8.95
C ASN A 47 -6.74 1.33 -8.13
N SER A 48 -6.61 2.55 -8.65
CA SER A 48 -5.80 3.62 -8.05
C SER A 48 -6.33 4.06 -6.68
N GLU A 49 -7.66 4.05 -6.49
CA GLU A 49 -8.33 4.44 -5.24
C GLU A 49 -7.91 3.51 -4.09
N THR A 50 -7.99 2.18 -4.30
CA THR A 50 -7.58 1.18 -3.32
C THR A 50 -6.10 1.34 -2.93
N VAL A 51 -5.23 1.68 -3.90
CA VAL A 51 -3.81 1.92 -3.62
C VAL A 51 -3.62 3.17 -2.75
N GLN A 52 -4.35 4.25 -3.04
CA GLN A 52 -4.30 5.49 -2.26
C GLN A 52 -4.81 5.27 -0.82
N ASP A 53 -5.88 4.50 -0.66
CA ASP A 53 -6.39 4.11 0.66
C ASP A 53 -5.36 3.30 1.46
N VAL A 54 -4.66 2.37 0.80
CA VAL A 54 -3.58 1.61 1.45
C VAL A 54 -2.41 2.50 1.83
N MET A 55 -2.04 3.48 1.00
CA MET A 55 -1.02 4.47 1.34
C MET A 55 -1.42 5.28 2.57
N LEU A 56 -2.63 5.83 2.59
CA LEU A 56 -3.14 6.62 3.71
C LEU A 56 -3.21 5.78 4.99
N GLY A 57 -3.87 4.62 4.93
CA GLY A 57 -4.02 3.76 6.09
C GLY A 57 -2.70 3.24 6.65
N ALA A 58 -1.67 3.06 5.80
CA ALA A 58 -0.33 2.71 6.28
C ALA A 58 0.33 3.85 7.06
N VAL A 59 0.21 5.10 6.59
CA VAL A 59 0.71 6.29 7.27
C VAL A 59 -0.02 6.49 8.60
N GLU A 60 -1.36 6.47 8.59
CA GLU A 60 -2.20 6.61 9.78
C GLU A 60 -1.93 5.50 10.81
N ARG A 61 -1.75 4.25 10.35
CA ARG A 61 -1.43 3.12 11.23
C ARG A 61 -0.11 3.33 11.95
N ARG A 62 0.91 3.83 11.25
CA ARG A 62 2.28 3.91 11.77
C ARG A 62 2.56 5.18 12.55
N PHE A 63 1.99 6.32 12.14
CA PHE A 63 2.28 7.63 12.71
C PHE A 63 1.06 8.27 13.39
N GLY A 64 -0.12 7.66 13.31
CA GLY A 64 -1.35 8.26 13.85
C GLY A 64 -1.67 9.56 13.12
N ASN A 65 -1.80 10.65 13.88
CA ASN A 65 -2.06 11.99 13.34
C ASN A 65 -0.76 12.78 13.05
N ASP A 66 0.40 12.21 13.34
CA ASP A 66 1.68 12.86 13.10
C ASP A 66 2.20 12.51 11.69
N LEU A 67 3.05 13.39 11.14
CA LEU A 67 3.75 13.13 9.88
C LEU A 67 5.09 12.44 10.15
N PRO A 68 5.58 11.61 9.21
CA PRO A 68 6.92 11.06 9.31
C PRO A 68 7.96 12.19 9.33
N SER A 69 8.99 12.05 10.16
CA SER A 69 10.08 13.05 10.29
C SER A 69 10.93 13.20 9.03
N SER A 70 10.85 12.23 8.12
CA SER A 70 11.55 12.20 6.84
C SER A 70 10.68 11.50 5.78
N PRO A 71 10.82 11.82 4.49
CA PRO A 71 10.08 11.13 3.44
C PRO A 71 10.30 9.61 3.48
N VAL A 72 9.21 8.85 3.39
CA VAL A 72 9.25 7.38 3.29
C VAL A 72 9.28 6.99 1.82
N GLU A 73 10.23 6.13 1.42
CA GLU A 73 10.26 5.61 0.05
C GLU A 73 9.17 4.54 -0.12
N TRP A 74 8.23 4.77 -1.04
CA TRP A 74 7.18 3.81 -1.38
C TRP A 74 7.56 3.01 -2.64
N LEU A 75 7.82 1.72 -2.47
CA LEU A 75 8.26 0.81 -3.53
C LEU A 75 7.11 -0.04 -4.03
N THR A 76 6.89 -0.05 -5.34
CA THR A 76 5.88 -0.89 -6.00
C THR A 76 6.47 -1.48 -7.27
N ASP A 77 5.74 -2.42 -7.86
CA ASP A 77 5.95 -2.76 -9.25
C ASP A 77 5.46 -1.63 -10.19
N ASN A 78 5.51 -1.89 -11.50
CA ASN A 78 5.03 -0.96 -12.53
C ASN A 78 3.56 -1.17 -12.89
N GLY A 79 2.76 -1.73 -11.98
CA GLY A 79 1.32 -1.91 -12.13
C GLY A 79 0.62 -0.59 -12.52
N SER A 80 -0.43 -0.68 -13.33
CA SER A 80 -1.13 0.49 -13.85
C SER A 80 -1.72 1.37 -12.74
N CYS A 81 -2.26 0.77 -11.68
CA CYS A 81 -2.76 1.47 -10.51
C CYS A 81 -1.66 2.29 -9.81
N TYR A 82 -0.45 1.73 -9.65
CA TYR A 82 0.68 2.43 -9.04
C TYR A 82 1.28 3.52 -9.93
N ARG A 83 1.23 3.33 -11.26
CA ARG A 83 1.73 4.32 -12.23
C ARG A 83 0.71 5.41 -12.59
N ALA A 84 -0.54 5.26 -12.18
CA ALA A 84 -1.59 6.26 -12.41
C ALA A 84 -1.13 7.64 -11.89
N ASN A 85 -1.40 8.68 -12.67
CA ASN A 85 -0.90 10.02 -12.35
C ASN A 85 -1.46 10.51 -11.02
N GLU A 86 -2.73 10.23 -10.76
CA GLU A 86 -3.45 10.57 -9.53
C GLU A 86 -2.80 9.90 -8.32
N THR A 87 -2.39 8.62 -8.45
CA THR A 87 -1.73 7.88 -7.36
C THR A 87 -0.35 8.42 -7.06
N ARG A 88 0.42 8.80 -8.09
CA ARG A 88 1.74 9.42 -7.92
C ARG A 88 1.66 10.83 -7.36
N GLN A 89 0.60 11.57 -7.68
CA GLN A 89 0.34 12.88 -7.07
C GLN A 89 -0.05 12.72 -5.61
N PHE A 90 -0.92 11.76 -5.31
CA PHE A 90 -1.36 11.45 -3.94
C PHE A 90 -0.16 11.11 -3.03
N ALA A 91 0.75 10.25 -3.48
CA ALA A 91 1.94 9.84 -2.72
C ALA A 91 2.96 10.98 -2.46
N ARG A 92 2.74 12.17 -3.02
CA ARG A 92 3.63 13.34 -2.86
C ARG A 92 3.00 14.48 -2.06
N MET A 93 1.75 14.31 -1.61
CA MET A 93 1.10 15.24 -0.68
C MET A 93 1.75 15.15 0.70
#